data_AF-X1HY78-F1
#
_entry.id   AF-X1HY78-F1
#
_cell.length_a   1.000
_cell.length_b   1.000
_cell.length_c   1.000
_cell.angle_alpha   90.00
_cell.angle_beta   90.00
_cell.angle_gamma   90.00
#
_symmetry.space_group_name_H-M   'P 1'
#
loop_
_entity.id
_entity.type
_entity.pdbx_description
1 polymer ?
#
loop_
_entity_poly.entity_id
_entity_poly.type
_entity_poly.pdbx_seq_one_letter_code
_entity_poly.pdbx_strand_id
1 'polypeptide(L)'
;MGKGRRSSERPLQKVLGKGANVNEDNPLEVHDPKVGSLISYEGVTTANGAGDGSSLIDSVLTTKANYNGNLVIITSGAYAGQGSDIDGATTGGIVRAHTAFDGQILRG
;
A
#
# COMPACT_ATOMS: atom_id res chain seq x y z
N MET A 1 49.24 -24.67 -9.35
CA MET A 1 48.39 -23.73 -8.58
C MET A 1 47.59 -22.88 -9.55
N GLY A 2 46.32 -23.22 -9.79
CA GLY A 2 45.45 -22.48 -10.71
C GLY A 2 44.82 -21.25 -10.04
N LYS A 3 45.00 -20.07 -10.63
CA LYS A 3 44.45 -18.79 -10.15
C LYS A 3 42.92 -18.83 -10.20
N GLY A 4 42.27 -18.65 -9.06
CA GLY A 4 40.80 -18.51 -8.97
C GLY A 4 40.31 -17.29 -9.76
N ARG A 5 39.45 -17.54 -10.76
CA ARG A 5 38.71 -16.50 -11.47
C ARG A 5 37.75 -15.82 -10.49
N ARG A 6 38.03 -14.56 -10.11
CA ARG A 6 37.04 -13.72 -9.42
C ARG A 6 35.90 -13.45 -10.42
N SER A 7 34.68 -13.87 -10.07
CA SER A 7 33.49 -13.54 -10.86
C SER A 7 33.39 -12.01 -10.97
N SER A 8 33.28 -11.50 -12.19
CA SER A 8 33.20 -10.07 -12.52
C SER A 8 31.78 -9.51 -12.45
N GLU A 9 30.84 -10.29 -11.93
CA GLU A 9 29.43 -9.93 -11.89
C GLU A 9 29.14 -9.00 -10.72
N ARG A 10 28.48 -7.87 -11.01
CA ARG A 10 28.06 -6.92 -9.97
C ARG A 10 27.04 -7.63 -9.05
N PRO A 11 26.95 -7.27 -7.76
CA PRO A 11 26.07 -7.94 -6.79
C PRO A 11 24.61 -8.07 -7.29
N LEU A 12 24.07 -7.02 -7.92
CA LEU A 12 22.72 -7.04 -8.48
C LEU A 12 22.59 -7.97 -9.70
N GLN A 13 23.64 -8.14 -10.51
CA GLN A 13 23.66 -9.10 -11.62
C GLN A 13 23.73 -10.55 -11.14
N LYS A 14 24.23 -10.78 -9.93
CA LYS A 14 24.24 -12.10 -9.30
C LYS A 14 22.86 -12.46 -8.74
N VAL A 15 22.12 -11.48 -8.22
CA VAL A 15 20.80 -11.68 -7.61
C VAL A 15 19.69 -11.71 -8.66
N LEU A 16 19.72 -10.79 -9.63
CA LEU A 16 18.67 -10.62 -10.65
C LEU A 16 19.06 -11.25 -12.01
N GLY A 17 20.29 -11.75 -12.13
CA GLY A 17 20.88 -12.19 -13.39
C GLY A 17 21.23 -11.02 -14.34
N LYS A 18 21.58 -11.34 -15.60
CA LYS A 18 21.97 -10.35 -16.62
C LYS A 18 20.89 -10.21 -17.69
N GLY A 19 20.72 -8.99 -18.23
CA GLY A 19 19.86 -8.75 -19.39
C GLY A 19 18.39 -8.53 -19.02
N ALA A 20 17.48 -9.08 -19.82
CA ALA A 20 16.03 -8.87 -19.76
C ALA A 20 15.32 -9.58 -18.60
N ASN A 21 16.05 -9.97 -17.54
CA ASN A 21 15.48 -10.75 -16.44
C ASN A 21 14.49 -9.96 -15.58
N VAL A 22 14.48 -8.64 -15.67
CA VAL A 22 13.37 -7.84 -15.14
C VAL A 22 12.54 -7.39 -16.34
N ASN A 23 11.34 -7.97 -16.46
CA ASN A 23 10.39 -7.69 -17.52
C ASN A 23 8.96 -7.92 -17.01
N GLU A 24 7.96 -7.73 -17.87
CA GLU A 24 6.54 -7.91 -17.49
C GLU A 24 6.23 -9.33 -16.98
N ASP A 25 6.92 -10.36 -17.49
CA ASP A 25 6.78 -11.76 -17.07
C ASP A 25 7.64 -12.12 -15.83
N ASN A 26 8.58 -11.26 -15.42
CA ASN A 26 9.41 -11.41 -14.22
C ASN A 26 9.66 -10.06 -13.54
N PRO A 27 8.61 -9.43 -12.97
CA PRO A 27 8.73 -8.11 -12.38
C PRO A 27 9.41 -8.20 -11.01
N LEU A 28 10.05 -7.10 -10.60
CA LEU A 28 10.66 -6.98 -9.26
C LEU A 28 9.60 -6.97 -8.14
N GLU A 29 8.37 -6.61 -8.48
CA GLU A 29 7.21 -6.56 -7.60
C GLU A 29 6.06 -7.30 -8.29
N VAL A 30 5.52 -8.33 -7.64
CA VAL A 30 4.37 -9.09 -8.12
C VAL A 30 3.17 -8.71 -7.26
N HIS A 31 2.20 -7.99 -7.84
CA HIS A 31 0.86 -7.93 -7.27
C HIS A 31 0.13 -9.21 -7.67
N ASP A 32 -0.14 -10.11 -6.72
CA ASP A 32 -0.92 -11.31 -6.99
C ASP A 32 -2.35 -10.90 -7.41
N PRO A 33 -2.78 -11.18 -8.66
CA PRO A 33 -4.09 -10.76 -9.16
C PRO A 33 -5.26 -11.34 -8.34
N LYS A 34 -5.05 -12.44 -7.60
CA LYS A 34 -6.06 -12.98 -6.68
C LYS A 34 -6.29 -12.06 -5.48
N VAL A 35 -5.25 -11.39 -4.98
CA VAL A 35 -5.37 -10.42 -3.88
C VAL A 35 -6.09 -9.16 -4.34
N GLY A 36 -5.83 -8.70 -5.56
CA GLY A 36 -6.53 -7.56 -6.17
C GLY A 36 -8.06 -7.74 -6.20
N SER A 37 -8.53 -8.97 -6.43
CA SER A 37 -9.97 -9.27 -6.46
C SER A 37 -10.68 -9.12 -5.09
N LEU A 38 -9.92 -9.06 -3.99
CA LEU A 38 -10.45 -8.86 -2.63
C LEU A 38 -10.36 -7.40 -2.16
N ILE A 39 -9.67 -6.53 -2.90
CA ILE A 39 -9.56 -5.11 -2.58
C ILE A 39 -10.81 -4.40 -3.09
N SER A 40 -11.59 -3.85 -2.17
CA SER A 40 -12.80 -3.10 -2.53
C SER A 40 -12.50 -1.71 -3.08
N TYR A 41 -11.35 -1.13 -2.70
CA TYR A 41 -10.87 0.18 -3.14
C TYR A 41 -9.40 0.38 -2.74
N GLU A 42 -8.63 1.03 -3.61
CA GLU A 42 -7.28 1.54 -3.32
C GLU A 42 -7.22 3.02 -3.76
N GLY A 43 -6.62 3.86 -2.94
CA GLY A 43 -6.60 5.31 -3.14
C GLY A 43 -5.60 6.03 -2.25
N VAL A 44 -5.58 7.36 -2.39
CA VAL A 44 -4.67 8.26 -1.66
C VAL A 44 -5.50 9.32 -0.94
N THR A 45 -5.15 9.62 0.30
CA THR A 45 -5.83 10.65 1.08
C THR A 45 -5.70 12.02 0.42
N THR A 46 -6.84 12.67 0.19
CA THR A 46 -6.91 13.99 -0.46
C THR A 46 -6.93 15.14 0.55
N ALA A 47 -7.19 14.84 1.82
CA ALA A 47 -7.14 15.78 2.93
C ALA A 47 -6.63 15.10 4.20
N ASN A 48 -6.20 15.92 5.17
CA ASN A 48 -5.75 15.41 6.46
C ASN A 48 -6.95 14.87 7.24
N GLY A 49 -6.79 13.67 7.80
CA GLY A 49 -7.70 13.09 8.77
C GLY A 49 -7.71 13.84 10.10
N ALA A 50 -8.44 13.28 11.06
CA ALA A 50 -8.48 13.79 12.42
C ALA A 50 -7.10 13.68 13.10
N GLY A 51 -6.77 14.64 13.95
CA GLY A 51 -5.47 14.73 14.62
C GLY A 51 -5.13 13.53 15.50
N ASP A 52 -6.16 12.82 15.96
CA ASP A 52 -6.07 11.61 16.78
C ASP A 52 -5.96 10.31 15.98
N GLY A 53 -5.93 10.39 14.64
CA GLY A 53 -5.86 9.20 13.77
C GLY A 53 -7.19 8.45 13.62
N SER A 54 -8.32 9.01 14.07
CA SER A 54 -9.63 8.36 13.98
C SER A 54 -10.27 8.40 12.59
N SER A 55 -9.68 9.13 11.63
CA SER A 55 -10.23 9.23 10.28
C SER A 55 -9.20 9.35 9.17
N LEU A 56 -9.63 8.95 7.97
CA LEU A 56 -8.98 9.22 6.70
C LEU A 56 -9.94 10.00 5.81
N ILE A 57 -9.42 10.86 4.94
CA ILE A 57 -10.25 11.65 4.01
C ILE A 57 -9.78 11.47 2.57
N ASP A 58 -10.67 10.94 1.75
CA ASP A 58 -10.53 10.82 0.31
C ASP A 58 -11.82 11.28 -0.39
N SER A 59 -11.73 12.41 -1.09
CA SER A 59 -12.84 13.01 -1.82
C SER A 59 -13.41 12.11 -2.92
N VAL A 60 -12.64 11.15 -3.44
CA VAL A 60 -13.13 10.19 -4.45
C VAL A 60 -14.21 9.28 -3.85
N LEU A 61 -14.11 8.97 -2.55
CA LEU A 61 -15.07 8.12 -1.85
C LEU A 61 -16.48 8.74 -1.74
N THR A 62 -16.64 10.04 -2.00
CA THR A 62 -17.96 10.70 -2.05
C THR A 62 -18.92 10.07 -3.06
N THR A 63 -18.39 9.41 -4.09
CA THR A 63 -19.17 8.78 -5.17
C THR A 63 -19.13 7.25 -5.10
N LYS A 64 -18.56 6.68 -4.04
CA LYS A 64 -18.35 5.25 -3.88
C LYS A 64 -19.37 4.64 -2.91
N ALA A 65 -19.32 3.32 -2.82
CA ALA A 65 -20.14 2.58 -1.87
C ALA A 65 -19.76 2.92 -0.42
N ASN A 66 -20.63 2.57 0.51
CA ASN A 66 -20.30 2.58 1.93
C ASN A 66 -19.38 1.38 2.24
N TYR A 67 -18.27 1.62 2.93
CA TYR A 67 -17.29 0.59 3.31
C TYR A 67 -17.35 0.22 4.80
N ASN A 68 -18.44 0.57 5.51
CA ASN A 68 -18.65 0.14 6.89
C ASN A 68 -18.46 -1.38 7.06
N GLY A 69 -17.60 -1.77 8.00
CA GLY A 69 -17.25 -3.17 8.27
C GLY A 69 -16.11 -3.73 7.41
N ASN A 70 -15.55 -2.96 6.47
CA ASN A 70 -14.35 -3.35 5.74
C ASN A 70 -13.08 -2.98 6.52
N LEU A 71 -11.96 -3.66 6.23
CA LEU A 71 -10.64 -3.29 6.73
C LEU A 71 -10.02 -2.22 5.81
N VAL A 72 -9.48 -1.15 6.41
CA VAL A 72 -8.56 -0.23 5.73
C VAL A 72 -7.13 -0.55 6.17
N ILE A 73 -6.18 -0.51 5.22
CA ILE A 73 -4.75 -0.70 5.48
C ILE A 73 -4.00 0.49 4.88
N ILE A 74 -3.08 1.06 5.65
CA ILE A 74 -2.18 2.11 5.19
C ILE A 74 -0.98 1.45 4.52
N THR A 75 -0.75 1.73 3.24
CA THR A 75 0.32 1.09 2.45
C THR A 75 1.58 1.94 2.31
N SER A 76 1.53 3.23 2.67
CA SER A 76 2.67 4.15 2.56
C SER A 76 2.66 5.23 3.64
N GLY A 77 3.77 5.98 3.76
CA GLY A 77 3.93 7.04 4.76
C GLY A 77 4.34 6.54 6.15
N ALA A 78 4.23 7.42 7.16
CA ALA A 78 4.73 7.17 8.52
C ALA A 78 4.01 6.02 9.26
N TYR A 79 2.79 5.69 8.83
CA TYR A 79 1.92 4.69 9.46
C TYR A 79 1.69 3.48 8.56
N ALA A 80 2.55 3.26 7.56
CA ALA A 80 2.48 2.10 6.68
C ALA A 80 2.47 0.78 7.47
N GLY A 81 1.60 -0.14 7.07
CA GLY A 81 1.36 -1.42 7.72
C GLY A 81 0.29 -1.39 8.82
N GLN A 82 -0.18 -0.22 9.24
CA GLN A 82 -1.32 -0.13 10.16
C GLN A 82 -2.62 -0.40 9.42
N GLY A 83 -3.53 -1.12 10.08
CA GLY A 83 -4.86 -1.38 9.57
C GLY A 83 -5.90 -1.26 10.68
N SER A 84 -7.12 -0.91 10.29
CA SER A 84 -8.24 -0.75 11.20
C SER A 84 -9.55 -1.03 10.48
N ASP A 85 -10.52 -1.61 11.17
CA ASP A 85 -11.86 -1.78 10.63
C ASP A 85 -12.52 -0.40 10.47
N ILE A 86 -13.37 -0.27 9.45
CA ILE A 86 -14.14 0.94 9.21
C ILE A 86 -15.42 0.87 10.04
N ASP A 87 -15.57 1.83 10.95
CA ASP A 87 -16.72 1.94 11.85
C ASP A 87 -17.60 3.12 11.47
N GLY A 88 -18.74 2.83 10.87
CA GLY A 88 -19.72 3.80 10.41
C GLY A 88 -19.67 4.05 8.92
N ALA A 89 -20.63 4.87 8.46
CA ALA A 89 -20.83 5.10 7.04
C ALA A 89 -19.71 5.95 6.42
N THR A 90 -19.16 5.51 5.29
CA THR A 90 -18.26 6.32 4.46
C THR A 90 -19.03 7.47 3.83
N THR A 91 -19.05 8.64 4.48
CA THR A 91 -19.88 9.78 4.07
C THR A 91 -19.01 10.99 3.76
N GLY A 92 -19.27 11.66 2.64
CA GLY A 92 -18.55 12.89 2.29
C GLY A 92 -17.05 12.67 2.05
N GLY A 93 -16.64 11.44 1.73
CA GLY A 93 -15.22 11.09 1.56
C GLY A 93 -14.49 10.73 2.85
N ILE A 94 -15.20 10.66 3.98
CA ILE A 94 -14.60 10.38 5.29
C ILE A 94 -14.74 8.90 5.61
N VAL A 95 -13.62 8.27 5.95
CA VAL A 95 -13.55 6.93 6.53
C VAL A 95 -13.24 7.09 8.01
N ARG A 96 -14.04 6.46 8.87
CA ARG A 96 -13.83 6.46 10.32
C ARG A 96 -13.25 5.10 10.73
N ALA A 97 -12.09 5.13 11.36
CA ALA A 97 -11.42 3.94 11.86
C ALA A 97 -12.04 3.55 13.21
N HIS A 98 -12.28 2.26 13.43
CA HIS A 98 -12.77 1.73 14.71
C HIS A 98 -11.70 1.92 15.80
N THR A 99 -10.49 1.45 15.52
CA THR A 99 -9.29 1.75 16.30
C THR A 99 -8.52 2.85 15.60
N ALA A 100 -8.22 3.94 16.30
CA ALA A 100 -7.44 5.04 15.74
C ALA A 100 -6.02 4.59 15.37
N PHE A 101 -5.46 5.18 14.31
CA PHE A 101 -4.04 5.02 13.98
C PHE A 101 -3.16 5.77 14.99
N ASP A 102 -1.86 5.47 15.01
CA ASP A 102 -0.92 6.08 15.96
C ASP A 102 -0.70 7.60 15.75
N GLY A 103 -1.35 8.20 14.74
CA GLY A 103 -1.48 9.63 14.61
C GLY A 103 -2.26 10.07 13.37
N GLN A 104 -2.21 11.37 13.10
CA GLN A 104 -2.96 11.97 12.00
C GLN A 104 -2.50 11.45 10.64
N ILE A 105 -3.43 10.90 9.86
CA ILE A 105 -3.17 10.55 8.47
C ILE A 105 -3.22 11.84 7.64
N LEU A 106 -2.07 12.27 7.15
CA LEU A 106 -1.95 13.45 6.30
C LEU A 106 -2.36 13.11 4.87
N ARG A 107 -2.68 14.16 4.09
CA ARG A 107 -2.87 14.01 2.64
C ARG A 107 -1.57 13.57 1.95
N GLY A 108 -1.70 12.82 0.86
CA GLY A 108 -0.61 12.56 -0.09
C GLY A 108 -0.09 11.13 -0.08
#